data_AF-A0A948DYY3-F1
#
_entry.id   AF-A0A948DYY3-F1
#
_cell.length_a   1.000
_cell.length_b   1.000
_cell.length_c   1.000
_cell.angle_alpha   90.00
_cell.angle_beta   90.00
_cell.angle_gamma   90.00
#
_symmetry.space_group_name_H-M   'P 1'
#
loop_
_entity.id
_entity.type
_entity.pdbx_description
1 polymer ?
#
loop_
_entity_poly.entity_id
_entity_poly.type
_entity_poly.pdbx_seq_one_letter_code
_entity_poly.pdbx_strand_id
1 'polypeptide(L)'
;MAATGIRNLRSRLYFYSGVEAAEHLFRVASSLDSMVVGETQILGQVKEAYRTALEQNATDGHLNRLFQHSFRVAKRVRSETGIGRGNYSVSSLACRLAEEKLGGLSDK
;
A
#
# COMPACT_ATOMS: atom_id res chain seq x y z
N MET A 1 22.45 24.23 -15.16
CA MET A 1 21.32 24.38 -14.23
C MET A 1 20.47 23.10 -14.16
N ALA A 2 21.09 21.91 -13.96
CA ALA A 2 20.43 20.61 -14.07
C ALA A 2 20.76 19.62 -12.91
N ALA A 3 21.34 20.11 -11.81
CA ALA A 3 21.78 19.26 -10.68
C ALA A 3 20.85 19.33 -9.45
N THR A 4 19.87 20.22 -9.44
CA THR A 4 19.04 20.51 -8.25
C THR A 4 17.88 19.51 -8.07
N GLY A 5 17.40 18.89 -9.16
CA GLY A 5 16.27 17.95 -9.10
C GLY A 5 16.61 16.58 -8.47
N ILE A 6 17.75 15.99 -8.84
CA ILE A 6 18.14 14.64 -8.37
C ILE A 6 18.70 14.68 -6.94
N ARG A 7 19.40 15.75 -6.54
CA ARG A 7 19.94 15.88 -5.17
C ARG A 7 18.84 16.00 -4.10
N ASN A 8 17.67 16.55 -4.42
CA ASN A 8 16.54 16.67 -3.48
C ASN A 8 15.76 15.35 -3.29
N LEU A 9 15.82 14.44 -4.27
CA LEU A 9 15.15 13.13 -4.19
C LEU A 9 15.80 12.21 -3.17
N ARG A 10 17.13 12.24 -3.03
CA ARG A 10 17.85 11.37 -2.07
C ARG A 10 17.36 11.54 -0.62
N SER A 11 16.99 12.74 -0.21
CA SER A 11 16.45 13.01 1.13
C SER A 11 14.99 12.60 1.33
N ARG A 12 14.30 12.18 0.27
CA ARG A 12 12.87 11.80 0.26
C ARG A 12 12.64 10.33 -0.10
N LEU A 13 13.69 9.63 -0.54
CA LEU A 13 13.66 8.21 -0.84
C LEU A 13 14.07 7.42 0.40
N TYR A 14 13.48 6.24 0.53
CA TYR A 14 13.88 5.24 1.51
C TYR A 14 14.48 4.03 0.78
N PHE A 15 15.43 3.36 1.43
CA PHE A 15 16.11 2.19 0.89
C PHE A 15 16.00 1.04 1.89
N TYR A 16 15.46 -0.08 1.44
CA TYR A 16 15.41 -1.33 2.18
C TYR A 16 16.15 -2.40 1.37
N SER A 17 16.76 -3.36 2.06
CA SER A 17 17.44 -4.52 1.48
C SER A 17 17.02 -5.79 2.19
N GLY A 18 17.25 -6.96 1.60
CA GLY A 18 17.09 -8.24 2.28
C GLY A 18 15.74 -8.41 3.00
N VAL A 19 15.81 -8.64 4.31
CA VAL A 19 14.65 -8.91 5.16
C VAL A 19 13.78 -7.66 5.31
N GLU A 20 14.38 -6.50 5.48
CA GLU A 20 13.68 -5.23 5.63
C GLU A 20 12.84 -4.89 4.39
N ALA A 21 13.34 -5.23 3.20
CA ALA A 21 12.60 -5.06 1.95
C ALA A 21 11.38 -6.00 1.88
N ALA A 22 11.55 -7.25 2.31
CA ALA A 22 10.46 -8.22 2.37
C ALA A 22 9.40 -7.81 3.40
N GLU A 23 9.82 -7.38 4.59
CA GLU A 23 8.93 -6.86 5.63
C GLU A 23 8.16 -5.63 5.16
N HIS A 24 8.83 -4.68 4.50
CA HIS A 24 8.16 -3.52 3.93
C HIS A 24 7.09 -3.94 2.90
N LEU A 25 7.41 -4.87 2.00
CA LEU A 25 6.42 -5.41 1.07
C LEU A 25 5.23 -6.06 1.80
N PHE A 26 5.48 -6.81 2.88
CA PHE A 26 4.40 -7.42 3.68
C PHE A 26 3.53 -6.36 4.35
N ARG A 27 4.14 -5.31 4.90
CA ARG A 27 3.42 -4.18 5.51
C ARG A 27 2.59 -3.43 4.48
N VAL A 28 3.15 -3.10 3.33
CA VAL A 28 2.44 -2.42 2.23
C VAL A 28 1.30 -3.30 1.70
N ALA A 29 1.55 -4.56 1.35
CA ALA A 29 0.52 -5.47 0.83
C ALA A 29 -0.61 -5.70 1.85
N SER A 30 -0.31 -5.63 3.15
CA SER A 30 -1.29 -5.72 4.23
C SER A 30 -1.96 -4.39 4.59
N SER A 31 -1.62 -3.29 3.90
CA SER A 31 -2.09 -1.93 4.18
C SER A 31 -1.75 -1.43 5.59
N LEU A 32 -0.67 -1.94 6.19
CA LEU A 32 -0.14 -1.49 7.49
C LEU A 32 0.77 -0.26 7.35
N ASP A 33 1.31 -0.06 6.16
CA ASP A 33 2.13 1.10 5.80
C ASP A 33 1.39 1.88 4.71
N SER A 34 0.30 2.53 5.11
CA SER A 34 -0.62 3.24 4.23
C SER A 34 -1.26 4.40 4.98
N MET A 35 -1.61 5.48 4.27
CA MET A 35 -2.31 6.62 4.86
C MET A 35 -3.64 6.21 5.51
N VAL A 36 -4.31 5.22 4.91
CA VAL A 36 -5.51 4.60 5.44
C VAL A 36 -5.20 3.14 5.72
N VAL A 37 -5.14 2.80 7.00
CA VAL A 37 -4.82 1.44 7.43
C VAL A 37 -5.99 0.50 7.11
N GLY A 38 -5.69 -0.62 6.46
CA GLY A 38 -6.68 -1.65 6.11
C GLY A 38 -7.41 -1.44 4.77
N GLU A 39 -7.03 -0.41 4.01
CA GLU A 39 -7.58 -0.13 2.68
C GLU A 39 -7.39 -1.32 1.73
N THR A 40 -8.48 -1.74 1.10
CA THR A 40 -8.48 -2.95 0.24
C THR A 40 -7.75 -2.71 -1.10
N GLN A 41 -7.64 -1.46 -1.54
CA GLN A 41 -7.07 -1.11 -2.84
C GLN A 41 -5.57 -1.39 -2.95
N ILE A 42 -4.81 -1.22 -1.87
CA ILE A 42 -3.35 -1.39 -1.87
C ILE A 42 -2.95 -2.80 -2.29
N LEU A 43 -3.61 -3.84 -1.76
CA LEU A 43 -3.33 -5.23 -2.16
C LEU A 43 -3.61 -5.46 -3.66
N GLY A 44 -4.65 -4.82 -4.20
CA GLY A 44 -4.95 -4.87 -5.63
C GLY A 44 -3.84 -4.25 -6.48
N GLN A 45 -3.34 -3.08 -6.08
CA GLN A 45 -2.25 -2.39 -6.77
C GLN A 45 -0.95 -3.21 -6.73
N VAL A 46 -0.61 -3.83 -5.60
CA VAL A 46 0.58 -4.69 -5.51
C VAL A 46 0.46 -5.93 -6.40
N LYS A 47 -0.74 -6.53 -6.49
CA LYS A 47 -1.00 -7.64 -7.43
C LYS A 47 -0.85 -7.22 -8.88
N GLU A 48 -1.34 -6.04 -9.22
CA GLU A 48 -1.23 -5.52 -10.58
C GLU A 48 0.23 -5.24 -10.95
N ALA A 49 0.99 -4.59 -10.07
CA ALA A 49 2.42 -4.35 -10.27
C ALA A 49 3.19 -5.67 -10.47
N TYR A 50 2.89 -6.70 -9.67
CA TYR A 50 3.46 -8.03 -9.83
C TYR A 50 3.08 -8.65 -11.18
N ARG A 51 1.81 -8.55 -11.60
CA ARG A 51 1.34 -9.07 -12.88
C ARG A 51 2.05 -8.40 -14.06
N THR A 52 2.14 -7.07 -14.05
CA THR A 52 2.88 -6.32 -15.08
C THR A 52 4.35 -6.74 -15.13
N ALA A 53 5.01 -6.89 -13.98
CA ALA A 53 6.40 -7.32 -13.92
C ALA A 53 6.59 -8.75 -14.45
N LEU A 54 5.66 -9.66 -14.16
CA LEU A 54 5.66 -11.03 -14.65
C LEU A 54 5.47 -11.08 -16.18
N GLU A 55 4.50 -10.33 -16.72
CA GLU A 55 4.24 -10.22 -18.16
C GLU A 55 5.45 -9.65 -18.92
N GLN A 56 6.25 -8.80 -18.28
CA GLN A 56 7.47 -8.21 -18.84
C GLN A 56 8.74 -9.06 -18.59
N ASN A 57 8.62 -10.24 -17.98
CA ASN A 57 9.78 -11.06 -17.57
C ASN A 57 10.77 -10.32 -16.67
N ALA A 58 10.30 -9.35 -15.89
CA ALA A 58 11.09 -8.55 -14.95
C ALA A 58 11.21 -9.20 -13.54
N THR A 59 10.70 -10.43 -13.40
CA THR A 59 10.71 -11.19 -12.14
C THR A 59 11.41 -12.52 -12.31
N ASP A 60 12.11 -12.96 -11.26
CA ASP A 60 12.70 -14.29 -11.17
C ASP A 60 11.96 -15.18 -10.15
N GLY A 61 12.46 -16.39 -9.92
CA GLY A 61 11.88 -17.32 -8.94
C GLY A 61 11.92 -16.82 -7.48
N HIS A 62 12.82 -15.89 -7.14
CA HIS A 62 12.88 -15.31 -5.80
C HIS A 62 11.81 -14.25 -5.61
N LEU A 63 11.69 -13.30 -6.55
CA LEU A 63 10.66 -12.28 -6.54
C LEU A 63 9.26 -12.89 -6.61
N ASN A 64 9.06 -13.89 -7.47
CA ASN A 64 7.78 -14.60 -7.57
C ASN A 64 7.37 -15.21 -6.22
N ARG A 65 8.29 -15.88 -5.53
CA ARG A 65 8.01 -16.45 -4.21
C ARG A 65 7.72 -15.36 -3.18
N LEU A 66 8.45 -14.26 -3.20
CA LEU A 66 8.27 -13.14 -2.29
C LEU A 66 6.88 -12.48 -2.44
N PHE A 67 6.46 -12.16 -3.66
CA PHE A 67 5.12 -11.60 -3.93
C PHE A 67 4.00 -12.58 -3.56
N GLN A 68 4.13 -13.85 -3.93
CA GLN A 68 3.12 -14.85 -3.54
C GLN A 68 3.03 -15.02 -2.01
N HIS A 69 4.16 -14.89 -1.30
CA HIS A 69 4.16 -14.90 0.16
C HIS A 69 3.52 -13.64 0.74
N SER A 70 3.80 -12.45 0.18
CA SER A 70 3.19 -11.20 0.65
C SER A 70 1.67 -11.23 0.51
N PHE A 71 1.12 -11.82 -0.56
CA PHE A 71 -0.32 -11.99 -0.72
C PHE A 71 -0.95 -12.91 0.32
N ARG A 72 -0.26 -13.99 0.70
CA ARG A 72 -0.70 -14.88 1.79
C ARG A 72 -0.68 -14.18 3.14
N VAL A 73 0.38 -13.43 3.43
CA VAL A 73 0.50 -12.63 4.66
C VAL A 73 -0.61 -11.59 4.72
N ALA A 74 -0.83 -10.83 3.65
CA ALA A 74 -1.91 -9.84 3.59
C ALA A 74 -3.30 -10.46 3.83
N LYS A 75 -3.56 -11.63 3.25
CA LYS A 75 -4.82 -12.37 3.50
C LYS A 75 -4.96 -12.75 4.97
N ARG A 76 -3.90 -13.31 5.59
CA ARG A 76 -3.87 -13.70 7.01
C ARG A 76 -4.09 -12.51 7.92
N VAL A 77 -3.37 -11.40 7.71
CA VAL A 77 -3.53 -10.17 8.49
C VAL A 77 -4.99 -9.72 8.45
N ARG A 78 -5.62 -9.65 7.28
CA ARG A 78 -7.03 -9.24 7.16
C ARG A 78 -8.00 -10.18 7.88
N SER A 79 -7.82 -11.49 7.74
CA SER A 79 -8.72 -12.47 8.34
C SER A 79 -8.54 -12.60 9.86
N GLU A 80 -7.30 -12.55 10.35
CA GLU A 80 -6.94 -12.84 11.74
C GLU A 80 -7.08 -11.59 12.64
N THR A 81 -6.84 -10.39 12.10
CA THR A 81 -6.90 -9.14 12.89
C THR A 81 -8.19 -8.35 12.72
N GLY A 82 -8.94 -8.62 11.64
CA GLY A 82 -10.11 -7.83 11.29
C GLY A 82 -9.78 -6.43 10.78
N ILE A 83 -8.52 -6.09 10.47
CA ILE A 83 -8.12 -4.76 9.98
C ILE A 83 -8.84 -4.34 8.69
N GLY A 84 -9.33 -5.31 7.91
CA GLY A 84 -10.14 -5.06 6.72
C GLY A 84 -11.66 -5.01 6.97
N ARG A 85 -12.11 -5.06 8.24
CA ARG A 85 -13.53 -4.96 8.61
C ARG A 85 -13.94 -3.48 8.59
N GLY A 86 -14.19 -2.97 7.38
CA GLY A 86 -14.68 -1.63 7.12
C GLY A 86 -14.26 -1.14 5.72
N ASN A 87 -15.14 -0.39 5.06
CA ASN A 87 -14.81 0.28 3.79
C ASN A 87 -14.14 1.63 4.08
N TYR A 88 -12.93 1.57 4.63
CA TYR A 88 -12.08 2.73 4.81
C TYR A 88 -11.33 3.00 3.51
N SER A 89 -11.62 4.15 2.91
CA SER A 89 -10.88 4.74 1.80
C SER A 89 -10.53 6.16 2.19
N VAL A 90 -9.58 6.76 1.47
CA VAL A 90 -9.26 8.20 1.65
C VAL A 90 -10.52 9.05 1.47
N SER A 91 -11.35 8.72 0.48
CA SER A 91 -12.61 9.43 0.22
C SER A 91 -13.64 9.26 1.34
N SER A 92 -13.83 8.06 1.89
CA SER A 92 -14.81 7.84 2.96
C SER A 92 -14.37 8.53 4.26
N LEU A 93 -13.07 8.57 4.54
CA LEU A 93 -12.52 9.33 5.66
C LEU A 93 -12.65 10.84 5.45
N ALA A 94 -12.44 11.34 4.22
CA ALA A 94 -12.64 12.75 3.89
C ALA A 94 -14.10 13.17 4.08
N CYS A 95 -15.07 12.37 3.62
CA CYS A 95 -16.49 12.63 3.85
C CYS A 95 -16.83 12.64 5.33
N ARG A 96 -16.35 11.66 6.10
CA ARG A 96 -16.57 11.58 7.55
C ARG A 96 -16.00 12.81 8.28
N LEU A 97 -14.82 13.25 7.88
CA LEU A 97 -14.20 14.47 8.42
C LEU A 97 -15.02 15.71 8.07
N ALA A 98 -15.54 15.79 6.83
CA ALA A 98 -16.40 16.89 6.41
C ALA A 98 -17.72 16.92 7.20
N GLU A 99 -18.37 15.77 7.43
CA GLU A 99 -19.57 15.67 8.26
C GLU A 99 -19.30 16.17 9.69
N GLU A 100 -18.19 15.74 10.30
CA GLU A 100 -17.79 16.15 11.65
C GLU A 100 -17.53 17.66 11.75
N LYS A 101 -16.88 18.25 10.73
CA LYS A 101 -16.49 19.68 10.75
C LYS A 101 -17.56 20.62 10.24
N LEU A 102 -18.48 20.16 9.40
CA LEU A 102 -19.51 20.99 8.75
C LEU A 102 -20.92 20.78 9.32
N GLY A 103 -21.10 19.85 10.26
CA GLY A 103 -22.39 19.62 10.92
C GLY A 103 -23.39 18.80 10.09
N GLY A 104 -22.89 17.96 9.17
CA GLY A 104 -23.69 17.19 8.22
C GLY A 104 -23.63 17.74 6.79
N LEU A 105 -23.78 16.84 5.82
CA LEU A 105 -23.75 17.17 4.38
C LEU A 105 -25.16 17.23 3.76
N SER A 106 -26.21 17.10 4.58
CA SER A 106 -27.59 16.97 4.12
C SER A 106 -28.19 18.23 3.48
N ASP A 107 -27.59 19.41 3.74
CA ASP A 107 -28.09 20.73 3.33
C ASP A 107 -27.10 21.50 2.40
N LYS A 108 -26.19 20.81 1.73
CA LYS A 108 -25.28 21.39 0.71
C LYS A 108 -25.19 20.53 -0.54
#